data_AF-A0A969S037-F1
#
_entry.id   AF-A0A969S037-F1
#
_cell.length_a   1.000
_cell.length_b   1.000
_cell.length_c   1.000
_cell.angle_alpha   90.00
_cell.angle_beta   90.00
_cell.angle_gamma   90.00
#
_symmetry.space_group_name_H-M   'P 1'
#
loop_
_entity.id
_entity.type
_entity.pdbx_description
1 polymer ?
#
loop_
_entity_poly.entity_id
_entity_poly.type
_entity_poly.pdbx_seq_one_letter_code
_entity_poly.pdbx_strand_id
1 'polypeptide(L)'
;MAADYWKRALRLLGELEALRCVHPRLELTRELWWRVRLGDRLGRGLAIATSKLPLWLLRLELLLSGLEGDERDRVATQLQLPPDSIQRLANLDQHKTLALATLTSGQRPSQIYQALQTQSIPALILISAQVNRRIRRNLWQYLTRWRGTKPPLNGRDLEAMGYSPGQPFQVMLRAVLVAYLDGELGSPGASESELKQAARRLIESRFPRPLPPAAVDSKLGGQNT
;
A
#
# COMPACT_ATOMS: atom_id res chain seq x y z
N MET A 1 -13.50 -11.62 -18.88
CA MET A 1 -14.72 -11.82 -18.08
C MET A 1 -14.57 -13.10 -17.26
N ALA A 2 -14.18 -13.01 -15.98
CA ALA A 2 -14.11 -14.20 -15.13
C ALA A 2 -15.53 -14.53 -14.65
N ALA A 3 -16.04 -15.69 -15.05
CA ALA A 3 -17.45 -15.99 -15.05
C ALA A 3 -18.12 -15.95 -13.67
N ASP A 4 -19.38 -15.50 -13.65
CA ASP A 4 -20.23 -15.37 -12.46
C ASP A 4 -20.55 -16.71 -11.77
N TYR A 5 -20.20 -17.84 -12.39
CA TYR A 5 -20.40 -19.18 -11.85
C TYR A 5 -19.29 -19.67 -10.89
N TRP A 6 -18.19 -18.92 -10.70
CA TRP A 6 -17.03 -19.39 -9.94
C TRP A 6 -17.37 -19.88 -8.52
N LYS A 7 -18.38 -19.28 -7.87
CA LYS A 7 -18.83 -19.71 -6.53
C LYS A 7 -19.45 -21.11 -6.57
N ARG A 8 -20.27 -21.38 -7.58
CA ARG A 8 -20.92 -22.68 -7.75
C ARG A 8 -19.88 -23.73 -8.12
N ALA A 9 -18.98 -23.40 -9.06
CA ALA A 9 -17.88 -24.29 -9.44
C ALA A 9 -16.99 -24.64 -8.24
N LEU A 10 -16.59 -23.65 -7.44
CA LEU A 10 -15.74 -23.90 -6.27
C LEU A 10 -16.44 -24.73 -5.20
N ARG A 11 -17.75 -24.57 -5.00
CA ARG A 11 -18.54 -25.46 -4.12
C ARG A 11 -18.57 -26.89 -4.62
N LEU A 12 -18.83 -27.09 -5.91
CA LEU A 12 -18.81 -28.43 -6.52
C LEU A 12 -17.43 -29.08 -6.38
N LEU A 13 -16.34 -28.32 -6.58
CA LEU A 13 -14.98 -28.81 -6.35
C LEU A 13 -14.74 -29.21 -4.89
N GLY A 14 -15.36 -28.51 -3.93
CA GLY A 14 -15.32 -28.89 -2.51
C GLY A 14 -16.13 -30.16 -2.22
N GLU A 15 -17.35 -30.27 -2.77
CA GLU A 15 -18.23 -31.44 -2.60
C GLU A 15 -17.65 -32.71 -3.22
N LEU A 16 -16.91 -32.58 -4.33
CA LEU A 16 -16.23 -33.69 -5.01
C LEU A 16 -14.84 -33.98 -4.44
N GLU A 17 -14.43 -33.28 -3.37
CA GLU A 17 -13.07 -33.33 -2.82
C GLU A 17 -11.95 -33.06 -3.85
N ALA A 18 -12.27 -32.48 -5.00
CA ALA A 18 -11.35 -32.28 -6.11
C ALA A 18 -10.21 -31.30 -5.78
N LEU A 19 -10.36 -30.48 -4.73
CA LEU A 19 -9.26 -29.66 -4.20
C LEU A 19 -8.12 -30.51 -3.62
N ARG A 20 -8.39 -31.73 -3.17
CA ARG A 20 -7.38 -32.67 -2.65
C ARG A 20 -6.44 -33.16 -3.76
N CYS A 21 -6.87 -33.11 -5.02
CA CYS A 21 -6.03 -33.37 -6.18
C CYS A 21 -4.94 -32.31 -6.37
N VAL A 22 -5.17 -31.08 -5.87
CA VAL A 22 -4.15 -30.01 -5.89
C VAL A 22 -3.21 -30.18 -4.70
N HIS A 23 -3.77 -30.42 -3.51
CA HIS A 23 -2.98 -30.73 -2.32
C HIS A 23 -3.82 -31.50 -1.30
N PRO A 24 -3.32 -32.57 -0.67
CA PRO A 24 -4.13 -33.44 0.21
C PRO A 24 -4.82 -32.72 1.38
N ARG A 25 -4.21 -31.64 1.87
CA ARG A 25 -4.72 -30.80 2.98
C ARG A 25 -5.60 -29.63 2.52
N LEU A 26 -5.76 -29.41 1.21
CA LEU A 26 -6.55 -28.31 0.70
C LEU A 26 -8.03 -28.71 0.66
N GLU A 27 -8.75 -28.34 1.72
CA GLU A 27 -10.19 -28.58 1.83
C GLU A 27 -10.96 -27.26 1.88
N LEU A 28 -12.14 -27.23 1.24
CA LEU A 28 -13.00 -26.05 1.23
C LEU A 28 -13.78 -25.92 2.55
N THR A 29 -13.07 -25.66 3.64
CA THR A 29 -13.69 -25.43 4.94
C THR A 29 -14.58 -24.19 4.91
N ARG A 30 -15.53 -24.10 5.85
CA ARG A 30 -16.39 -22.92 6.00
C ARG A 30 -15.59 -21.63 6.16
N GLU A 31 -14.46 -21.71 6.86
CA GLU A 31 -13.55 -20.59 7.05
C GLU A 31 -12.85 -20.20 5.74
N LEU A 32 -12.23 -21.17 5.04
CA LEU A 32 -11.55 -20.90 3.77
C LEU A 32 -12.53 -20.33 2.73
N TRP A 33 -13.72 -20.91 2.64
CA TRP A 33 -14.79 -20.41 1.78
C TRP A 33 -15.15 -18.95 2.07
N TRP A 34 -15.26 -18.59 3.35
CA TRP A 34 -15.53 -17.21 3.76
C TRP A 34 -14.37 -16.28 3.39
N ARG A 35 -13.11 -16.69 3.62
CA ARG A 35 -11.91 -15.94 3.26
C ARG A 35 -11.85 -15.65 1.77
N VAL A 36 -12.09 -16.66 0.92
CA VAL A 36 -12.12 -16.52 -0.54
C VAL A 36 -13.19 -15.52 -0.97
N ARG A 37 -14.43 -15.65 -0.46
CA ARG A 37 -15.53 -14.72 -0.80
C ARG A 37 -15.25 -13.29 -0.36
N LEU A 38 -14.65 -13.11 0.81
CA LEU A 38 -14.29 -11.79 1.32
C LEU A 38 -13.17 -11.18 0.47
N GLY A 39 -12.06 -11.91 0.27
CA GLY A 39 -10.92 -11.44 -0.52
C GLY A 39 -11.30 -11.12 -1.96
N ASP A 40 -12.14 -11.94 -2.59
CA ASP A 40 -12.67 -11.68 -3.94
C ASP A 40 -13.59 -10.45 -4.00
N ARG A 41 -14.37 -10.16 -2.95
CA ARG A 41 -15.14 -8.91 -2.84
C ARG A 41 -14.22 -7.70 -2.73
N LEU A 42 -13.19 -7.76 -1.87
CA LEU A 42 -12.20 -6.69 -1.70
C LEU A 42 -11.41 -6.46 -2.99
N GLY A 43 -10.97 -7.56 -3.62
CA GLY A 43 -10.26 -7.55 -4.89
C GLY A 43 -11.07 -6.93 -6.01
N ARG A 44 -12.36 -7.24 -6.14
CA ARG A 44 -13.23 -6.55 -7.12
C ARG A 44 -13.32 -5.05 -6.87
N GLY A 45 -13.51 -4.63 -5.62
CA GLY A 45 -13.58 -3.21 -5.27
C GLY A 45 -12.31 -2.45 -5.68
N LEU A 46 -11.15 -3.10 -5.56
CA LEU A 46 -9.86 -2.51 -5.94
C LEU A 46 -9.52 -2.69 -7.41
N ALA A 47 -9.97 -3.77 -8.08
CA ALA A 47 -9.75 -4.00 -9.50
C ALA A 47 -10.45 -2.93 -10.36
N ILE A 48 -11.60 -2.43 -9.90
CA ILE A 48 -12.27 -1.26 -10.50
C ILE A 48 -11.34 -0.04 -10.48
N ALA A 49 -10.57 0.14 -9.40
CA ALA A 49 -9.60 1.23 -9.27
C ALA A 49 -8.21 0.91 -9.88
N THR A 50 -7.89 -0.38 -10.09
CA THR A 50 -6.57 -0.88 -10.46
C THR A 50 -6.70 -1.96 -11.54
N SER A 51 -6.51 -1.59 -12.81
CA SER A 51 -6.70 -2.45 -13.99
C SER A 51 -5.77 -3.67 -14.09
N LYS A 52 -4.83 -3.86 -13.16
CA LYS A 52 -3.78 -4.89 -13.20
C LYS A 52 -4.04 -6.11 -12.30
N LEU A 53 -5.21 -6.24 -11.66
CA LEU A 53 -5.47 -7.32 -10.71
C LEU A 53 -6.25 -8.49 -11.36
N PRO A 54 -5.59 -9.59 -11.77
CA PRO A 54 -6.28 -10.77 -12.28
C PRO A 54 -7.07 -11.47 -11.15
N LEU A 55 -8.39 -11.29 -11.13
CA LEU A 55 -9.26 -11.82 -10.07
C LEU A 55 -9.22 -13.34 -9.93
N TRP A 56 -9.00 -14.08 -11.02
CA TRP A 56 -8.88 -15.53 -10.98
C TRP A 56 -7.65 -15.97 -10.17
N LEU A 57 -6.51 -15.29 -10.38
CA LEU A 57 -5.25 -15.58 -9.70
C LEU A 57 -5.37 -15.22 -8.22
N LEU A 58 -5.99 -14.09 -7.89
CA LEU A 58 -6.28 -13.72 -6.51
C LEU A 58 -7.15 -14.77 -5.79
N ARG A 59 -8.17 -15.33 -6.46
CA ARG A 59 -9.00 -16.39 -5.88
C ARG A 59 -8.20 -17.66 -5.61
N LEU A 60 -7.31 -18.02 -6.53
CA LEU A 60 -6.42 -19.16 -6.36
C LEU A 60 -5.46 -18.92 -5.18
N GLU A 61 -4.85 -17.74 -5.09
CA GLU A 61 -4.01 -17.38 -3.96
C GLU A 61 -4.75 -17.38 -2.62
N LEU A 62 -6.03 -16.95 -2.60
CA LEU A 62 -6.88 -17.05 -1.41
C LEU A 62 -7.14 -18.49 -1.00
N LEU A 63 -7.28 -19.41 -1.96
CA LEU A 63 -7.39 -20.85 -1.68
C LEU A 63 -6.10 -21.39 -1.10
N LEU A 64 -4.96 -21.11 -1.75
CA LEU A 64 -3.63 -21.54 -1.29
C LEU A 64 -3.25 -20.92 0.06
N SER A 65 -3.82 -19.77 0.43
CA SER A 65 -3.63 -19.16 1.74
C SER A 65 -4.14 -20.02 2.92
N GLY A 66 -4.92 -21.08 2.65
CA GLY A 66 -5.32 -22.07 3.64
C GLY A 66 -4.23 -23.09 3.99
N LEU A 67 -3.19 -23.22 3.15
CA LEU A 67 -2.05 -24.10 3.39
C LEU A 67 -1.00 -23.43 4.29
N GLU A 68 -0.17 -24.23 4.94
CA GLU A 68 1.01 -23.77 5.68
C GLU A 68 2.09 -23.21 4.73
N GLY A 69 2.98 -22.36 5.23
CA GLY A 69 3.94 -21.59 4.41
C GLY A 69 4.75 -22.43 3.41
N ASP A 70 5.37 -23.51 3.90
CA ASP A 70 6.21 -24.38 3.07
C ASP A 70 5.40 -25.17 2.03
N GLU A 71 4.21 -25.65 2.40
CA GLU A 71 3.32 -26.37 1.48
C GLU A 71 2.76 -25.42 0.41
N ARG A 72 2.44 -24.19 0.81
CA ARG A 72 1.89 -23.16 -0.06
C ARG A 72 2.86 -22.76 -1.18
N ASP A 73 4.14 -22.58 -0.87
CA ASP A 73 5.18 -22.24 -1.84
C ASP A 73 5.41 -23.38 -2.85
N ARG A 74 5.48 -24.62 -2.35
CA ARG A 74 5.61 -25.82 -3.20
C ARG A 74 4.46 -25.96 -4.18
N VAL A 75 3.21 -25.85 -3.70
CA VAL A 75 2.03 -25.96 -4.56
C VAL A 75 1.97 -24.81 -5.56
N ALA A 76 2.31 -23.58 -5.16
CA ALA A 76 2.37 -22.44 -6.07
C ALA A 76 3.39 -22.64 -7.20
N THR A 77 4.54 -23.23 -6.89
CA THR A 77 5.58 -23.56 -7.86
C THR A 77 5.15 -24.69 -8.80
N GLN A 78 4.52 -25.75 -8.27
CA GLN A 78 4.00 -26.86 -9.07
C GLN A 78 2.90 -26.42 -10.05
N LEU A 79 2.05 -25.49 -9.64
CA LEU A 79 1.03 -24.88 -10.48
C LEU A 79 1.58 -23.84 -11.47
N GLN A 80 2.91 -23.62 -11.49
CA GLN A 80 3.61 -22.67 -12.36
C GLN A 80 3.03 -21.25 -12.27
N LEU A 81 2.72 -20.81 -11.04
CA LEU A 81 2.21 -19.46 -10.84
C LEU A 81 3.27 -18.39 -11.18
N PRO A 82 2.86 -17.14 -11.49
CA PRO A 82 3.81 -16.07 -11.74
C PRO A 82 4.77 -15.88 -10.55
N PRO A 83 6.05 -15.52 -10.78
CA PRO A 83 7.05 -15.39 -9.72
C PRO A 83 6.62 -14.49 -8.56
N ASP A 84 5.97 -13.36 -8.88
CA ASP A 84 5.41 -12.45 -7.88
C ASP A 84 4.41 -13.13 -6.94
N SER A 85 3.64 -14.08 -7.46
CA SER A 85 2.61 -14.83 -6.72
C SER A 85 3.23 -15.89 -5.83
N ILE A 86 4.24 -16.61 -6.34
CA ILE A 86 5.03 -17.56 -5.56
C ILE A 86 5.68 -16.82 -4.37
N GLN A 87 6.43 -15.75 -4.65
CA GLN A 87 7.10 -14.96 -3.62
C GLN A 87 6.11 -14.37 -2.60
N ARG A 88 4.96 -13.89 -3.06
CA ARG A 88 3.92 -13.34 -2.18
C ARG A 88 3.29 -14.40 -1.27
N LEU A 89 3.03 -15.59 -1.80
CA LEU A 89 2.46 -16.70 -1.04
C LEU A 89 3.46 -17.24 -0.01
N ALA A 90 4.73 -17.38 -0.40
CA ALA A 90 5.82 -17.78 0.49
C ALA A 90 5.98 -16.81 1.68
N ASN A 91 5.96 -15.50 1.41
CA ASN A 91 6.17 -14.47 2.44
C ASN A 91 4.88 -14.02 3.15
N LEU A 92 3.73 -14.66 2.89
CA LEU A 92 2.43 -14.17 3.36
C LEU A 92 2.33 -14.14 4.89
N ASP A 93 2.88 -15.15 5.59
CA ASP A 93 2.81 -15.21 7.05
C ASP A 93 3.72 -14.16 7.72
N GLN A 94 4.90 -13.90 7.14
CA GLN A 94 5.76 -12.80 7.56
C GLN A 94 5.08 -11.44 7.33
N HIS A 95 4.52 -11.22 6.13
CA HIS A 95 3.82 -9.99 5.80
C HIS A 95 2.59 -9.75 6.69
N LYS A 96 1.85 -10.82 7.01
CA LYS A 96 0.73 -10.79 7.95
C LYS A 96 1.19 -10.41 9.35
N THR A 97 2.26 -11.02 9.84
CA THR A 97 2.82 -10.72 11.17
C THR A 97 3.24 -9.25 11.29
N LEU A 98 3.95 -8.73 10.29
CA LEU A 98 4.35 -7.32 10.23
C LEU A 98 3.12 -6.39 10.19
N ALA A 99 2.12 -6.72 9.38
CA ALA A 99 0.89 -5.94 9.30
C ALA A 99 0.11 -5.93 10.63
N LEU A 100 0.04 -7.09 11.32
CA LEU A 100 -0.61 -7.20 12.62
C LEU A 100 0.12 -6.39 13.70
N ALA A 101 1.45 -6.49 13.78
CA ALA A 101 2.26 -5.74 14.75
C ALA A 101 2.07 -4.22 14.58
N THR A 102 2.02 -3.77 13.32
CA THR A 102 1.78 -2.37 12.95
C THR A 102 0.36 -1.93 13.31
N LEU A 103 -0.66 -2.70 12.91
CA LEU A 103 -2.05 -2.23 12.94
C LEU A 103 -2.76 -2.37 14.31
N THR A 104 -2.15 -3.07 15.26
CA THR A 104 -2.77 -3.32 16.58
C THR A 104 -2.51 -2.18 17.57
N SER A 105 -1.46 -1.38 17.37
CA SER A 105 -0.92 -0.43 18.37
C SER A 105 -1.50 0.99 18.32
N GLY A 106 -2.70 1.22 17.75
CA GLY A 106 -3.30 2.57 17.72
C GLY A 106 -2.49 3.58 16.89
N GLN A 107 -1.81 3.09 15.86
CA GLN A 107 -0.85 3.87 15.07
C GLN A 107 -1.50 4.99 14.27
N ARG A 108 -0.70 6.04 14.03
CA ARG A 108 -1.08 7.16 13.17
C ARG A 108 -1.21 6.69 11.71
N PRO A 109 -2.08 7.31 10.90
CA PRO A 109 -2.22 6.98 9.47
C PRO A 109 -0.90 6.97 8.69
N SER A 110 0.03 7.89 8.99
CA SER A 110 1.34 7.94 8.35
C SER A 110 2.20 6.72 8.62
N GLN A 111 2.19 6.20 9.85
CA GLN A 111 2.92 4.98 10.24
C GLN A 111 2.37 3.76 9.51
N ILE A 112 1.04 3.65 9.45
CA ILE A 112 0.37 2.59 8.69
C ILE A 112 0.73 2.69 7.21
N TYR A 113 0.71 3.90 6.64
CA TYR A 113 1.09 4.11 5.24
C TYR A 113 2.53 3.66 4.98
N GLN A 114 3.47 4.07 5.83
CA GLN A 114 4.89 3.73 5.67
C GLN A 114 5.18 2.24 5.80
N ALA A 115 4.48 1.55 6.69
CA ALA A 115 4.64 0.12 6.88
C ALA A 115 4.04 -0.70 5.72
N LEU A 116 2.92 -0.24 5.14
CA LEU A 116 2.19 -1.00 4.11
C LEU A 116 2.59 -0.65 2.67
N GLN A 117 3.26 0.48 2.42
CA GLN A 117 3.67 0.90 1.07
C GLN A 117 4.61 -0.06 0.35
N THR A 118 5.36 -0.88 1.09
CA THR A 118 6.28 -1.87 0.54
C THR A 118 5.56 -3.16 0.12
N GLN A 119 4.34 -3.39 0.60
CA GLN A 119 3.56 -4.58 0.31
C GLN A 119 2.70 -4.40 -0.93
N SER A 120 2.59 -5.46 -1.73
CA SER A 120 1.76 -5.44 -2.93
C SER A 120 0.26 -5.46 -2.58
N ILE A 121 -0.57 -4.86 -3.44
CA ILE A 121 -2.03 -4.87 -3.26
C ILE A 121 -2.59 -6.29 -3.09
N PRO A 122 -2.20 -7.29 -3.91
CA PRO A 122 -2.68 -8.65 -3.73
C PRO A 122 -2.34 -9.21 -2.34
N ALA A 123 -1.12 -8.95 -1.83
CA ALA A 123 -0.72 -9.41 -0.50
C ALA A 123 -1.61 -8.83 0.60
N LEU A 124 -1.87 -7.52 0.55
CA LEU A 124 -2.75 -6.84 1.52
C LEU A 124 -4.20 -7.36 1.46
N ILE A 125 -4.69 -7.78 0.29
CA ILE A 125 -6.01 -8.41 0.16
C ILE A 125 -6.02 -9.80 0.80
N LEU A 126 -4.99 -10.62 0.56
CA LEU A 126 -4.85 -11.94 1.21
C LEU A 126 -4.83 -11.80 2.73
N ILE A 127 -4.04 -10.87 3.26
CA ILE A 127 -3.98 -10.58 4.70
C ILE A 127 -5.34 -10.10 5.21
N SER A 128 -6.00 -9.17 4.50
CA SER A 128 -7.32 -8.65 4.88
C SER A 128 -8.38 -9.74 5.04
N ALA A 129 -8.30 -10.80 4.25
CA ALA A 129 -9.21 -11.94 4.33
C ALA A 129 -8.98 -12.79 5.60
N GLN A 130 -7.79 -12.76 6.20
CA GLN A 130 -7.41 -13.61 7.34
C GLN A 130 -7.42 -12.91 8.70
N VAL A 131 -7.57 -11.58 8.73
CA VAL A 131 -7.51 -10.80 9.98
C VAL A 131 -8.90 -10.40 10.49
N ASN A 132 -8.95 -9.99 11.75
CA ASN A 132 -10.18 -9.51 12.37
C ASN A 132 -10.73 -8.23 11.69
N ARG A 133 -11.98 -7.89 12.02
CA ARG A 133 -12.69 -6.75 11.41
C ARG A 133 -12.01 -5.40 11.64
N ARG A 134 -11.37 -5.19 12.80
CA ARG A 134 -10.70 -3.92 13.15
C ARG A 134 -9.48 -3.69 12.26
N ILE A 135 -8.61 -4.68 12.17
CA ILE A 135 -7.39 -4.63 11.35
C ILE A 135 -7.75 -4.55 9.87
N ARG A 136 -8.73 -5.34 9.42
CA ARG A 136 -9.24 -5.28 8.05
C ARG A 136 -9.76 -3.88 7.68
N ARG A 137 -10.40 -3.16 8.60
CA ARG A 137 -10.87 -1.78 8.34
C ARG A 137 -9.70 -0.85 8.05
N ASN A 138 -8.60 -0.95 8.81
CA ASN A 138 -7.41 -0.13 8.58
C ASN A 138 -6.73 -0.48 7.25
N LEU A 139 -6.60 -1.77 6.93
CA LEU A 139 -6.10 -2.22 5.62
C LEU A 139 -6.95 -1.68 4.48
N TRP A 140 -8.28 -1.73 4.60
CA TRP A 140 -9.19 -1.21 3.59
C TRP A 140 -9.08 0.31 3.44
N GLN A 141 -8.94 1.05 4.54
CA GLN A 141 -8.73 2.49 4.52
C GLN A 141 -7.41 2.86 3.84
N TYR A 142 -6.34 2.11 4.13
CA TYR A 142 -5.06 2.27 3.43
C TYR A 142 -5.22 2.04 1.92
N LEU A 143 -5.80 0.90 1.54
CA LEU A 143 -5.95 0.47 0.14
C LEU A 143 -6.81 1.43 -0.70
N THR A 144 -7.85 2.02 -0.10
CA THR A 144 -8.83 2.85 -0.84
C THR A 144 -8.59 4.35 -0.72
N ARG A 145 -7.99 4.83 0.36
CA ARG A 145 -7.82 6.28 0.63
C ARG A 145 -6.35 6.68 0.65
N TRP A 146 -5.56 6.10 1.55
CA TRP A 146 -4.21 6.61 1.82
C TRP A 146 -3.21 6.31 0.70
N ARG A 147 -3.30 5.13 0.07
CA ARG A 147 -2.36 4.71 -0.98
C ARG A 147 -2.33 5.65 -2.19
N GLY A 148 -3.49 6.18 -2.58
CA GLY A 148 -3.62 7.12 -3.71
C GLY A 148 -3.46 8.59 -3.33
N THR A 149 -3.20 8.87 -2.05
CA THR A 149 -3.08 10.25 -1.56
C THR A 149 -1.79 10.87 -2.05
N LYS A 150 -1.90 12.05 -2.68
CA LYS A 150 -0.76 12.87 -3.09
C LYS A 150 -0.51 13.96 -2.05
N PRO A 151 0.75 14.38 -1.84
CA PRO A 151 1.01 15.57 -1.04
C PRO A 151 0.31 16.79 -1.66
N PRO A 152 -0.19 17.73 -0.84
CA PRO A 152 -0.81 18.98 -1.31
C PRO A 152 0.16 19.87 -2.09
N LEU A 153 1.47 19.69 -1.91
CA LEU A 153 2.52 20.36 -2.68
C LEU A 153 3.09 19.43 -3.75
N ASN A 154 3.50 20.01 -4.87
CA ASN A 154 4.26 19.34 -5.91
C ASN A 154 5.68 19.95 -6.04
N GLY A 155 6.50 19.40 -6.95
CA GLY A 155 7.86 19.92 -7.18
C GLY A 155 7.90 21.39 -7.63
N ARG A 156 6.93 21.83 -8.44
CA ARG A 156 6.84 23.23 -8.91
C ARG A 156 6.54 24.18 -7.75
N ASP A 157 5.75 23.75 -6.77
CA ASP A 157 5.50 24.54 -5.57
C ASP A 157 6.79 24.73 -4.76
N LEU A 158 7.64 23.70 -4.67
CA LEU A 158 8.94 23.80 -3.99
C LEU A 158 9.94 24.69 -4.74
N GLU A 159 9.95 24.62 -6.07
CA GLU A 159 10.73 25.54 -6.92
C GLU A 159 10.29 27.00 -6.72
N ALA A 160 8.98 27.26 -6.69
CA ALA A 160 8.43 28.59 -6.42
C ALA A 160 8.74 29.10 -5.01
N MET A 161 9.01 28.19 -4.06
CA MET A 161 9.51 28.53 -2.72
C MET A 161 11.02 28.79 -2.68
N GLY A 162 11.74 28.63 -3.80
CA GLY A 162 13.18 28.88 -3.90
C GLY A 162 14.06 27.68 -3.53
N TYR A 163 13.52 26.46 -3.49
CA TYR A 163 14.34 25.25 -3.33
C TYR A 163 14.84 24.75 -4.69
N SER A 164 16.09 24.29 -4.73
CA SER A 164 16.68 23.71 -5.93
C SER A 164 16.19 22.28 -6.18
N PRO A 165 15.79 21.93 -7.41
CA PRO A 165 15.32 20.59 -7.75
C PRO A 165 16.41 19.54 -7.51
N GLY A 166 16.02 18.41 -6.91
CA GLY A 166 16.94 17.29 -6.65
C GLY A 166 16.48 16.35 -5.53
N GLN A 167 17.42 15.55 -5.00
CA GLN A 167 17.21 14.63 -3.87
C GLN A 167 16.43 15.24 -2.67
N PRO A 168 16.64 16.51 -2.27
CA PRO A 168 15.90 17.11 -1.15
C PRO A 168 14.38 17.19 -1.36
N PHE A 169 13.89 17.28 -2.60
CA PHE A 169 12.46 17.39 -2.87
C PHE A 169 11.69 16.16 -2.40
N GLN A 170 12.24 14.96 -2.59
CA GLN A 170 11.56 13.73 -2.16
C GLN A 170 11.38 13.68 -0.64
N VAL A 171 12.39 14.14 0.11
CA VAL A 171 12.35 14.19 1.58
C VAL A 171 11.29 15.19 2.04
N MET A 172 11.27 16.38 1.43
CA MET A 172 10.29 17.44 1.70
C MET A 172 8.86 17.00 1.40
N LEU A 173 8.61 16.48 0.20
CA LEU A 173 7.28 16.00 -0.22
C LEU A 173 6.80 14.84 0.66
N ARG A 174 7.71 13.95 1.08
CA ARG A 174 7.38 12.87 2.01
C ARG A 174 7.02 13.40 3.40
N ALA A 175 7.72 14.40 3.91
CA ALA A 175 7.40 15.04 5.19
C ALA A 175 6.01 15.69 5.15
N VAL A 176 5.69 16.39 4.06
CA VAL A 176 4.36 16.98 3.84
C VAL A 176 3.29 15.89 3.73
N LEU A 177 3.54 14.79 3.02
CA LEU A 177 2.60 13.67 2.92
C LEU A 177 2.33 13.04 4.29
N VAL A 178 3.34 12.88 5.14
CA VAL A 178 3.20 12.37 6.51
C VAL A 178 2.29 13.28 7.34
N ALA A 179 2.58 14.58 7.34
CA ALA A 179 1.77 15.57 8.06
C ALA A 179 0.32 15.63 7.52
N TYR A 180 0.15 15.47 6.20
CA TYR A 180 -1.17 15.42 5.59
C TYR A 180 -1.97 14.19 6.03
N LEU A 181 -1.35 13.00 6.01
CA LEU A 181 -2.00 11.75 6.43
C LEU A 181 -2.39 11.77 7.91
N ASP A 182 -1.57 12.40 8.75
CA ASP A 182 -1.81 12.53 10.19
C ASP A 182 -2.78 13.66 10.56
N GLY A 183 -3.26 14.43 9.57
CA GLY A 183 -4.20 15.53 9.79
C GLY A 183 -3.56 16.77 10.41
N GLU A 184 -2.24 16.90 10.37
CA GLU A 184 -1.49 18.01 10.97
C GLU A 184 -1.51 19.28 10.08
N LEU A 185 -1.90 19.15 8.81
CA LEU A 185 -1.95 20.27 7.85
C LEU A 185 -3.29 21.02 7.80
N GLY A 186 -4.32 20.56 8.52
CA GLY A 186 -5.60 21.24 8.55
C GLY A 186 -6.77 20.36 9.01
N SER A 187 -7.89 21.01 9.32
CA SER A 187 -9.11 20.35 9.76
C SER A 187 -9.81 19.60 8.62
N PRO A 188 -10.65 18.59 8.94
CA PRO A 188 -11.49 17.92 7.93
C PRO A 188 -12.34 18.94 7.17
N GLY A 189 -12.13 19.06 5.86
CA GLY A 189 -12.85 20.01 4.99
C GLY A 189 -12.04 21.25 4.60
N ALA A 190 -10.77 21.36 5.00
CA ALA A 190 -9.88 22.41 4.53
C ALA A 190 -9.81 22.43 2.99
N SER A 191 -9.84 23.63 2.43
CA SER A 191 -9.66 23.88 1.00
C SER A 191 -8.24 23.56 0.55
N GLU A 192 -8.07 23.31 -0.76
CA GLU A 192 -6.75 23.00 -1.32
C GLU A 192 -5.73 24.13 -1.05
N SER A 193 -6.16 25.38 -1.05
CA SER A 193 -5.31 26.54 -0.77
C SER A 193 -4.82 26.57 0.68
N GLU A 194 -5.69 26.26 1.65
CA GLU A 194 -5.32 26.19 3.07
C GLU A 194 -4.30 25.08 3.33
N LEU A 195 -4.53 23.90 2.75
CA LEU A 195 -3.60 22.77 2.86
C LEU A 195 -2.24 23.09 2.24
N LYS A 196 -2.21 23.79 1.10
CA LYS A 196 -0.96 24.26 0.48
C LYS A 196 -0.24 25.27 1.36
N GLN A 197 -0.94 26.23 1.95
CA GLN A 197 -0.33 27.21 2.85
C GLN A 197 0.25 26.56 4.11
N ALA A 198 -0.51 25.66 4.74
CA ALA A 198 -0.02 24.90 5.90
C ALA A 198 1.22 24.06 5.55
N ALA A 199 1.20 23.40 4.38
CA ALA A 199 2.34 22.63 3.90
C ALA A 199 3.59 23.51 3.65
N ARG A 200 3.41 24.73 3.09
CA ARG A 200 4.51 25.69 2.89
C ARG A 200 5.14 26.10 4.23
N ARG A 201 4.31 26.43 5.22
CA ARG A 201 4.77 26.77 6.58
C ARG A 201 5.54 25.61 7.23
N LEU A 202 5.05 24.38 7.05
CA LEU A 202 5.73 23.19 7.57
C LEU A 202 7.13 23.02 6.93
N ILE A 203 7.22 23.17 5.61
CA ILE A 203 8.49 23.10 4.88
C ILE A 203 9.48 24.15 5.39
N GLU A 204 9.07 25.41 5.50
CA GLU A 204 9.93 26.50 5.97
C GLU A 204 10.41 26.30 7.41
N SER A 205 9.57 25.75 8.29
CA SER A 205 9.94 25.46 9.67
C SER A 205 10.92 24.28 9.83
N ARG A 206 10.82 23.27 8.95
CA ARG A 206 11.53 21.99 9.09
C ARG A 206 12.76 21.87 8.20
N PHE A 207 12.81 22.64 7.12
CA PHE A 207 13.91 22.68 6.16
C PHE A 207 14.32 24.14 5.92
N PRO A 208 15.01 24.77 6.87
CA PRO A 208 15.52 26.12 6.67
C PRO A 208 16.41 26.15 5.43
N ARG A 209 16.18 27.13 4.55
CA ARG A 209 16.93 27.26 3.30
C ARG A 209 18.41 27.39 3.63
N PRO A 210 19.32 26.72 2.90
CA PRO A 210 20.72 27.05 3.00
C PRO A 210 20.87 28.53 2.64
N LEU A 211 21.58 29.29 3.49
CA LEU A 211 21.94 30.67 3.21
C LEU A 211 22.48 30.74 1.77
N PRO A 212 22.00 31.67 0.92
CA PRO A 212 22.65 31.87 -0.37
C PRO A 212 24.16 32.03 -0.09
N PRO A 213 25.04 31.42 -0.91
CA PRO A 213 26.47 31.63 -0.75
C PRO A 213 26.68 33.13 -0.63
N ALA A 214 27.27 33.56 0.49
CA ALA A 214 27.50 34.96 0.79
C ALA A 214 28.03 35.59 -0.49
N ALA A 215 27.33 36.61 -0.99
CA ALA A 215 27.77 37.35 -2.15
C ALA A 215 29.24 37.68 -1.89
N VAL A 216 30.15 37.01 -2.60
CA VAL A 216 31.54 37.36 -2.57
C VAL A 216 31.53 38.76 -3.16
N ASP A 217 31.68 39.75 -2.28
CA ASP A 217 31.85 41.14 -2.62
C ASP A 217 33.05 41.23 -3.57
N SER A 218 32.80 41.10 -4.87
CA SER A 218 33.68 41.52 -5.94
C SER A 218 33.62 43.05 -6.04
N LYS A 219 33.98 43.70 -4.94
CA LYS A 219 34.28 45.12 -4.84
C LYS A 219 35.61 45.30 -4.09
N LEU A 220 36.71 45.02 -4.79
CA LEU A 220 38.05 45.57 -4.53
C LEU A 220 38.72 45.61 -5.91
N GLY A 221 38.62 46.72 -6.64
CA GLY A 221 39.71 47.71 -6.75
C GLY A 221 40.54 47.45 -8.03
N GLY A 222 40.84 48.40 -8.90
CA GLY A 222 40.61 49.83 -8.91
C GLY A 222 40.78 50.41 -10.31
N GLN A 223 40.30 51.64 -10.45
CA GLN A 223 40.72 52.58 -11.48
C GLN A 223 42.15 53.06 -11.15
N ASN A 224 43.01 53.15 -12.16
CA ASN A 224 43.99 54.23 -12.44
C ASN A 224 45.17 53.69 -13.25
N THR A 225 45.18 53.95 -14.56
CA THR A 225 46.01 54.93 -15.30
C THR A 225 46.12 54.51 -16.76
#